data_AF-G7JZA7-F1
#
_entry.id   AF-G7JZA7-F1
#
_cell.length_a   1.000
_cell.length_b   1.000
_cell.length_c   1.000
_cell.angle_alpha   90.00
_cell.angle_beta   90.00
_cell.angle_gamma   90.00
#
_symmetry.space_group_name_H-M   'P 1'
#
loop_
_entity.id
_entity.type
_entity.pdbx_description
1 polymer ?
#
loop_
_entity_poly.entity_id
_entity_poly.type
_entity_poly.pdbx_seq_one_letter_code
_entity_poly.pdbx_strand_id
1 'polypeptide(L)' 'MPVILHDALWPYRTAYKTPLGMSPYILVYGNVYHFSIELKYKAKWAMKKLNLNLGKSSRHRMLLLLEHTISSVPF' A
#
# COMPACT_ATOMS: atom_id res chain seq x y z
N MET A 1 -16.06 1.88 -37.68
CA MET A 1 -14.99 1.16 -38.41
C MET A 1 -13.71 1.19 -37.57
N PRO A 2 -13.57 0.31 -36.57
CA PRO A 2 -12.46 0.30 -35.60
C PRO A 2 -11.13 -0.27 -36.13
N VAL A 3 -11.13 -0.81 -37.35
CA VAL A 3 -9.98 -1.51 -37.95
C VAL A 3 -8.81 -0.57 -38.24
N ILE A 4 -9.08 0.66 -38.69
CA ILE A 4 -8.05 1.65 -39.07
C ILE A 4 -7.30 2.18 -37.85
N LEU A 5 -7.96 2.27 -36.68
CA LEU A 5 -7.31 2.73 -35.45
C LEU A 5 -6.28 1.72 -34.95
N HIS A 6 -6.58 0.41 -35.05
CA HIS A 6 -5.64 -0.63 -34.67
C HIS A 6 -4.45 -0.71 -35.65
N ASP A 7 -4.73 -0.64 -36.95
CA ASP A 7 -3.70 -0.66 -38.00
C ASP A 7 -2.80 0.58 -37.96
N ALA A 8 -3.32 1.76 -37.61
CA ALA A 8 -2.52 2.97 -37.44
C ALA A 8 -1.67 2.94 -36.15
N LEU A 9 -2.14 2.27 -35.08
CA LEU A 9 -1.37 2.12 -33.84
C LEU A 9 -0.25 1.08 -33.95
N TRP A 10 -0.39 0.09 -34.84
CA TRP A 10 0.57 -0.99 -35.03
C TRP A 10 2.00 -0.50 -35.33
N PRO A 11 2.23 0.42 -36.31
CA PRO A 11 3.57 0.97 -36.57
C PRO A 11 4.12 1.80 -35.40
N TYR A 12 3.28 2.49 -34.62
CA TYR A 12 3.73 3.17 -33.41
C TYR A 12 4.23 2.18 -32.34
N ARG A 13 3.55 1.05 -32.17
CA ARG A 13 3.94 0.02 -31.19
C ARG A 13 5.25 -0.70 -31.56
N THR A 14 5.57 -0.81 -32.84
CA THR A 14 6.81 -1.43 -33.33
C THR A 14 7.96 -0.44 -33.45
N ALA A 15 7.69 0.83 -33.78
CA ALA A 15 8.70 1.87 -33.89
C ALA A 15 9.32 2.28 -32.54
N TYR A 16 8.54 2.24 -31.45
CA TYR A 16 9.03 2.57 -30.09
C TYR A 16 9.65 1.38 -29.34
N LYS A 17 10.20 0.40 -30.06
CA LYS A 17 11.08 -0.59 -29.43
C LYS A 17 12.44 0.07 -29.17
N THR A 18 12.66 0.50 -27.93
CA THR A 18 14.00 0.89 -27.45
C THR A 18 15.00 -0.23 -27.77
N PRO A 19 16.27 0.05 -28.15
CA PRO A 19 17.27 -0.99 -28.47
C PRO A 19 17.53 -2.00 -27.33
N LEU A 20 17.03 -1.70 -26.13
CA LEU A 20 17.02 -2.58 -24.95
C LEU A 20 15.85 -3.59 -24.94
N GLY A 21 14.97 -3.60 -25.93
CA GLY A 21 13.83 -4.51 -26.02
C GLY A 21 12.68 -4.22 -25.05
N MET A 22 12.77 -3.18 -24.23
CA MET A 22 11.67 -2.76 -23.34
C MET A 22 10.60 -1.96 -24.10
N SER A 23 9.34 -2.27 -23.81
CA SER A 23 8.21 -1.45 -24.22
C SER A 23 8.13 -0.19 -23.34
N PRO A 24 7.80 1.00 -23.89
CA PRO A 24 7.59 2.22 -23.13
C PRO A 24 6.63 2.06 -21.94
N TYR A 25 5.65 1.15 -22.06
CA TYR A 25 4.72 0.80 -20.99
C TYR A 25 5.45 0.26 -19.74
N ILE A 26 6.44 -0.60 -19.93
CA ILE A 26 7.20 -1.20 -18.81
C ILE A 26 8.05 -0.13 -18.12
N LEU A 27 8.60 0.82 -18.88
CA LEU A 27 9.40 1.91 -18.31
C LEU A 27 8.54 2.86 -17.46
N VAL A 28 7.37 3.26 -17.99
CA VAL A 28 6.47 4.21 -17.31
C VAL A 28 5.76 3.55 -16.14
N TYR A 29 5.19 2.36 -16.34
CA TYR A 29 4.44 1.69 -15.29
C TYR A 29 5.33 0.94 -14.30
N GLY A 30 6.49 0.40 -14.70
CA GLY A 30 7.37 -0.32 -13.79
C GLY A 30 7.86 0.55 -12.63
N ASN A 31 8.24 1.79 -12.93
CA ASN A 31 8.69 2.75 -11.92
C ASN A 31 7.54 3.23 -11.02
N VAL A 32 6.39 3.57 -11.62
CA VAL A 32 5.22 4.06 -10.86
C VAL A 32 4.61 2.95 -10.02
N TYR A 33 4.58 1.71 -10.51
CA TYR A 33 4.02 0.56 -9.82
C TYR A 33 4.88 0.13 -8.63
N HIS A 34 6.21 0.11 -8.79
CA HIS A 34 7.12 -0.17 -7.68
C HIS A 34 6.96 0.85 -6.55
N PHE A 35 6.97 2.14 -6.87
CA PHE A 35 6.76 3.22 -5.90
C PHE A 35 5.38 3.15 -5.25
N SER A 36 4.34 2.84 -6.01
CA SER A 36 2.97 2.70 -5.50
C SER A 36 2.82 1.51 -4.54
N ILE A 37 3.50 0.39 -4.80
CA ILE A 37 3.52 -0.77 -3.89
C ILE A 37 4.21 -0.41 -2.59
N GLU A 38 5.36 0.27 -2.66
CA GLU A 38 6.11 0.70 -1.48
C GLU A 38 5.25 1.61 -0.59
N LEU A 39 4.56 2.59 -1.18
CA LEU A 39 3.62 3.46 -0.46
C LEU A 39 2.48 2.68 0.19
N LYS A 40 1.84 1.76 -0.53
CA LYS A 40 0.78 0.90 0.02
C LYS A 40 1.27 0.06 1.20
N TYR A 41 2.46 -0.52 1.07
CA TYR A 41 3.06 -1.32 2.13
C TYR A 41 3.38 -0.47 3.37
N LYS A 42 3.97 0.71 3.17
CA LYS A 42 4.31 1.65 4.25
C LYS A 42 3.06 2.16 4.97
N ALA A 43 1.99 2.48 4.25
CA ALA A 43 0.69 2.84 4.83
C ALA A 43 0.10 1.69 5.66
N LYS A 44 0.12 0.46 5.12
CA LYS A 44 -0.34 -0.73 5.84
C LYS A 44 0.48 -0.98 7.10
N TRP A 45 1.79 -0.77 7.05
CA TRP A 45 2.68 -0.90 8.20
C TRP A 45 2.40 0.15 9.28
N ALA A 46 2.23 1.41 8.89
CA ALA A 46 1.86 2.49 9.81
C ALA A 46 0.53 2.20 10.52
N MET A 47 -0.48 1.73 9.78
CA MET A 47 -1.78 1.35 10.35
C MET A 47 -1.64 0.19 11.35
N LYS A 48 -0.87 -0.84 11.01
CA LYS A 48 -0.61 -1.96 11.92
C LYS A 48 0.08 -1.48 13.21
N LYS A 49 1.06 -0.59 13.11
CA LYS A 49 1.76 -0.01 14.27
C LYS A 49 0.82 0.80 15.15
N LEU A 50 -0.06 1.62 14.56
CA LEU A 50 -1.06 2.39 15.27
C LEU A 50 -2.02 1.47 16.06
N ASN A 51 -2.57 0.44 15.42
CA ASN A 51 -3.48 -0.51 16.06
C ASN A 51 -2.81 -1.27 17.21
N LEU A 52 -1.55 -1.66 17.06
CA LEU A 52 -0.79 -2.30 18.14
C LEU A 52 -0.59 -1.37 19.33
N ASN A 53 -0.29 -0.09 19.09
CA ASN A 53 -0.12 0.90 20.15
C ASN A 53 -1.44 1.22 20.86
N LEU A 54 -2.53 1.37 20.11
CA LEU A 54 -3.88 1.56 20.66
C LEU A 54 -4.25 0.37 21.55
N GLY A 55 -4.09 -0.87 21.07
CA GLY A 55 -4.38 -2.07 21.86
C GLY A 55 -3.50 -2.22 23.10
N LYS A 56 -2.25 -1.73 23.09
CA LYS A 56 -1.40 -1.64 24.29
C LYS A 56 -1.94 -0.61 25.28
N SER A 57 -2.28 0.59 24.82
CA SER A 57 -2.81 1.65 25.67
C SER A 57 -4.15 1.26 26.31
N SER A 58 -5.07 0.67 25.55
CA SER A 58 -6.36 0.20 26.07
C SER A 58 -6.21 -0.88 27.13
N ARG A 59 -5.31 -1.86 26.92
CA ARG A 59 -5.01 -2.89 27.94
C ARG A 59 -4.40 -2.28 29.19
N HIS A 60 -3.47 -1.35 29.05
CA HIS A 60 -2.86 -0.67 30.18
C HIS A 60 -3.91 0.13 30.99
N ARG A 61 -4.80 0.86 30.30
CA ARG A 61 -5.92 1.57 30.96
C ARG A 61 -6.86 0.60 31.66
N MET A 62 -7.19 -0.52 31.04
CA MET A 62 -8.06 -1.53 31.63
C MET A 62 -7.44 -2.19 32.87
N LEU A 63 -6.14 -2.49 32.84
CA LEU A 63 -5.42 -2.99 34.01
C LEU A 63 -5.39 -1.97 35.15
N LEU A 64 -5.11 -0.69 34.86
CA LEU A 64 -5.15 0.37 35.87
C LEU A 64 -6.52 0.52 36.53
N LEU A 65 -7.60 0.41 35.74
CA LEU A 65 -8.97 0.44 36.28
C LEU A 65 -9.26 -0.79 37.14
N LEU A 66 -8.84 -1.98 36.70
CA LEU A 66 -9.04 -3.22 37.45
C LEU A 66 -8.34 -3.18 38.82
N GLU A 67 -7.07 -2.79 38.85
CA GLU A 67 -6.28 -2.64 40.10
C GLU A 67 -6.95 -1.65 41.07
N HIS A 68 -7.41 -0.50 40.57
CA HIS A 68 -8.13 0.47 41.38
C HIS A 68 -9.45 -0.09 41.92
N THR A 69 -10.19 -0.83 41.10
CA THR A 69 -11.45 -1.46 41.55
C THR A 69 -11.20 -2.53 42.62
N ILE A 70 -10.20 -3.40 42.44
CA ILE A 70 -9.83 -4.44 43.40
C ILE A 70 -9.37 -3.82 44.73
N SER A 71 -8.62 -2.72 44.68
CA SER A 71 -8.19 -1.98 45.89
C SER A 71 -9.32 -1.21 46.58
N SER A 72 -10.40 -0.87 45.87
CA SER A 72 -11.52 -0.07 46.40
C SER A 72 -12.69 -0.90 46.93
N VAL A 73 -12.75 -2.21 46.62
CA VAL A 73 -13.76 -3.13 47.16
C VAL A 73 -13.37 -3.42 48.62
N PRO A 74 -14.19 -3.05 49.61
CA PRO A 74 -13.90 -3.43 50.98
C PRO A 74 -14.13 -4.94 51.08
N PHE A 75 -13.10 -5.66 51.53
CA PHE A 75 -13.25 -7.03 52.02
C PHE A 75 -14.17 -7.05 53.24
#